data_AF-A0A1B0FY87-F1
#
_entry.id   AF-A0A1B0FY87-F1
#
_cell.length_a   1.000
_cell.length_b   1.000
_cell.length_c   1.000
_cell.angle_alpha   90.00
_cell.angle_beta   90.00
_cell.angle_gamma   90.00
#
_symmetry.space_group_name_H-M   'P 1'
#
loop_
_entity.id
_entity.type
_entity.pdbx_description
1 polymer ?
#
loop_
_entity_poly.entity_id
_entity_poly.type
_entity_poly.pdbx_seq_one_letter_code
_entity_poly.pdbx_strand_id
1 'polypeptide(L)'
;IRADYWKSNDRKFCDFCKCWIADNKPSIQFHENGRRHKANVEKRISEISKKAAKDEKNRKKMDIELKKMEEAAMAAYAQDISRNADMTSQNINRTLKEAGVQLDGAGASTSRAEEVPAVVERRKPVDPLLPPIDPQELAFIQAQKAAAAQKDSDVIEPKDPTLWCEAQTPEGYTYYWNVKTNGE
;
A
#
# COMPACT_ATOMS: atom_id res chain seq x y z
N ILE A 1 -32.40 63.93 0.11
CA ILE A 1 -31.00 63.74 -0.38
C ILE A 1 -30.64 62.28 -0.07
N ARG A 2 -30.61 61.40 -1.07
CA ARG A 2 -30.17 60.00 -0.90
C ARG A 2 -28.66 59.97 -1.12
N ALA A 3 -27.93 59.34 -0.22
CA ALA A 3 -26.49 59.15 -0.34
C ALA A 3 -26.19 58.06 -1.38
N ASP A 4 -25.28 58.35 -2.30
CA ASP A 4 -24.76 57.35 -3.25
C ASP A 4 -23.98 56.28 -2.49
N TYR A 5 -24.48 55.05 -2.55
CA TYR A 5 -23.82 53.89 -1.98
C TYR A 5 -22.66 53.48 -2.91
N TRP A 6 -21.45 53.92 -2.59
CA TRP A 6 -20.24 53.47 -3.27
C TRP A 6 -19.87 52.06 -2.78
N LYS A 7 -20.09 51.07 -3.64
CA LYS A 7 -19.58 49.71 -3.45
C LYS A 7 -18.19 49.62 -4.08
N SER A 8 -17.18 49.21 -3.32
CA SER A 8 -15.86 48.92 -3.88
C SER A 8 -15.96 47.78 -4.88
N ASN A 9 -15.24 47.90 -6.00
CA ASN A 9 -15.14 46.82 -6.98
C ASN A 9 -14.20 45.73 -6.43
N ASP A 10 -14.69 44.50 -6.43
CA ASP A 10 -13.92 43.35 -5.96
C ASP A 10 -12.76 43.04 -6.93
N ARG A 11 -11.74 42.34 -6.43
CA ARG A 11 -10.56 41.97 -7.20
C ARG A 11 -10.40 40.45 -7.24
N LYS A 12 -10.10 39.91 -8.41
CA LYS A 12 -9.81 38.49 -8.65
C LYS A 12 -8.32 38.24 -8.67
N PHE A 13 -7.89 37.16 -8.00
CA PHE A 13 -6.51 36.69 -8.05
C PHE A 13 -6.34 35.67 -9.18
N CYS A 14 -5.24 35.76 -9.94
CA CYS A 14 -4.87 34.77 -10.94
C CYS A 14 -3.70 33.90 -10.45
N ASP A 15 -3.90 32.59 -10.38
CA ASP A 15 -2.89 31.64 -9.86
C ASP A 15 -1.66 31.48 -10.76
N PHE A 16 -1.83 31.60 -12.08
CA PHE A 16 -0.75 31.44 -13.05
C PHE A 16 0.16 32.68 -13.14
N CYS A 17 -0.43 33.86 -12.95
CA CYS A 17 0.27 35.15 -13.03
C CYS A 17 0.63 35.73 -11.67
N LYS A 18 0.06 35.19 -10.58
CA LYS A 18 0.22 35.65 -9.20
C LYS A 18 -0.06 37.15 -9.02
N CYS A 19 -1.11 37.65 -9.65
CA CYS A 19 -1.51 39.05 -9.57
C CYS A 19 -3.01 39.22 -9.30
N TRP A 20 -3.36 40.37 -8.72
CA TRP A 20 -4.74 40.79 -8.51
C TRP A 20 -5.24 41.63 -9.69
N ILE A 21 -6.39 41.28 -10.23
CA ILE A 21 -7.06 41.88 -11.38
C ILE A 21 -8.41 42.43 -10.91
N ALA A 22 -8.95 43.45 -11.55
CA ALA A 22 -10.31 43.91 -11.26
C ALA A 22 -11.35 42.85 -11.66
N ASP A 23 -12.41 42.66 -10.87
CA ASP A 23 -13.48 41.68 -11.12
C ASP A 23 -14.48 42.14 -12.21
N ASN A 24 -13.96 42.73 -13.29
CA ASN A 24 -14.75 43.09 -14.46
C ASN A 24 -14.53 42.05 -15.56
N LYS A 25 -15.62 41.52 -16.14
CA LYS A 25 -15.54 40.51 -17.21
C LYS A 25 -14.56 40.86 -18.34
N PRO A 26 -14.53 42.10 -18.88
CA PRO A 26 -13.57 42.46 -19.94
C PRO A 26 -12.11 42.43 -19.47
N SER A 27 -11.85 42.86 -18.22
CA SER A 27 -10.51 42.87 -17.64
C SER A 27 -9.98 41.46 -17.41
N ILE A 28 -10.84 40.53 -16.97
CA ILE A 28 -10.50 39.11 -16.79
C ILE A 28 -10.21 38.47 -18.15
N GLN A 29 -11.08 38.66 -19.14
CA GLN A 29 -10.89 38.10 -20.47
C GLN A 29 -9.61 38.60 -21.14
N PHE A 30 -9.25 39.88 -20.98
CA PHE A 30 -7.99 40.41 -21.50
C PHE A 30 -6.77 39.80 -20.79
N HIS A 31 -6.87 39.56 -19.49
CA HIS A 31 -5.81 38.91 -18.73
C HIS A 31 -5.61 37.44 -19.15
N GLU A 32 -6.69 36.66 -19.20
CA GLU A 32 -6.66 35.25 -19.61
C GLU A 32 -6.20 35.08 -21.06
N ASN A 33 -6.65 35.99 -21.94
CA ASN A 33 -6.20 35.99 -23.33
C ASN A 33 -4.79 36.54 -23.51
N GLY A 34 -4.21 37.16 -22.48
CA GLY A 34 -2.89 37.74 -22.50
C GLY A 34 -1.79 36.71 -22.75
N ARG A 35 -0.80 37.10 -23.57
CA ARG A 35 0.33 36.22 -23.95
C ARG A 35 1.10 35.68 -22.74
N ARG A 36 1.28 36.49 -21.70
CA ARG A 36 1.95 36.08 -20.46
C ARG A 36 1.18 34.98 -19.72
N HIS A 37 -0.14 35.11 -19.62
CA HIS A 37 -0.99 34.13 -18.96
C HIS A 37 -0.94 32.79 -19.71
N LYS A 38 -1.20 32.80 -21.03
CA LYS A 38 -1.14 31.59 -21.87
C LYS A 38 0.22 30.89 -21.80
N ALA A 39 1.32 31.63 -21.91
CA ALA A 39 2.65 31.05 -21.80
C ALA A 39 2.93 30.42 -20.42
N ASN A 40 2.43 31.01 -19.32
CA ASN A 40 2.57 30.43 -17.99
C ASN A 40 1.70 29.17 -17.82
N VAL A 41 0.50 29.16 -18.37
CA VAL A 41 -0.41 28.00 -18.37
C VAL A 41 0.21 26.85 -19.15
N GLU A 42 0.71 27.09 -20.38
CA GLU A 42 1.39 26.07 -21.20
C GLU A 42 2.62 25.50 -20.50
N LYS A 43 3.44 26.36 -19.86
CA LYS A 43 4.58 25.91 -19.06
C LYS A 43 4.13 25.02 -17.91
N ARG A 44 3.12 25.44 -17.14
CA ARG A 44 2.55 24.65 -16.03
C ARG A 44 2.03 23.30 -16.50
N ILE A 45 1.31 23.25 -17.62
CA ILE A 45 0.81 21.99 -18.23
C ILE A 45 2.00 21.10 -18.61
N SER A 46 3.02 21.65 -19.29
CA SER A 46 4.20 20.88 -19.69
C SER A 46 5.00 20.34 -18.49
N GLU A 47 5.09 21.11 -17.41
CA GLU A 47 5.73 20.73 -16.15
C GLU A 47 4.97 19.60 -15.46
N ILE A 48 3.63 19.68 -15.40
CA ILE A 48 2.77 18.63 -14.83
C ILE A 48 2.95 17.32 -15.61
N SER A 49 2.89 17.36 -16.95
CA SER A 49 3.06 16.15 -17.78
C SER A 49 4.44 15.51 -17.60
N LYS A 50 5.52 16.31 -17.55
CA LYS A 50 6.88 15.81 -17.30
C LYS A 50 7.02 15.23 -15.90
N LYS A 51 6.43 15.89 -14.90
CA LYS A 51 6.44 15.41 -13.52
C LYS A 51 5.68 14.08 -13.40
N ALA A 52 4.50 13.95 -14.01
CA ALA A 52 3.74 12.71 -14.03
C ALA A 52 4.54 11.54 -14.62
N ALA A 53 5.20 11.74 -15.77
CA ALA A 53 6.05 10.72 -16.38
C ALA A 53 7.28 10.34 -15.53
N LYS A 54 7.87 11.31 -14.81
CA LYS A 54 8.98 11.05 -13.87
C LYS A 54 8.49 10.32 -12.62
N ASP A 55 7.35 10.72 -12.08
CA ASP A 55 6.74 10.13 -10.89
C ASP A 55 6.34 8.67 -11.15
N GLU A 56 5.82 8.35 -12.34
CA GLU A 56 5.52 6.96 -12.73
C GLU A 56 6.80 6.09 -12.76
N LYS A 57 7.89 6.60 -13.36
CA LYS A 57 9.18 5.89 -13.38
C LYS A 57 9.75 5.72 -11.97
N ASN A 58 9.63 6.74 -11.13
CA ASN A 58 10.07 6.68 -9.74
C ASN A 58 9.27 5.65 -8.97
N ARG A 59 7.93 5.66 -9.08
CA ARG A 59 7.05 4.64 -8.45
C ARG A 59 7.47 3.22 -8.83
N LYS A 60 7.62 2.94 -10.13
CA LYS A 60 8.10 1.63 -10.61
C LYS A 60 9.46 1.23 -10.03
N LYS A 61 10.39 2.18 -9.88
CA LYS A 61 11.68 1.92 -9.23
C LYS A 61 11.53 1.60 -7.74
N MET A 62 10.72 2.38 -7.02
CA MET A 62 10.41 2.12 -5.62
C MET A 62 9.79 0.73 -5.44
N ASP A 63 8.86 0.34 -6.32
CA ASP A 63 8.21 -0.98 -6.27
C ASP A 63 9.23 -2.12 -6.49
N ILE A 64 10.15 -1.96 -7.45
CA ILE A 64 11.22 -2.93 -7.71
C ILE A 64 12.19 -3.00 -6.52
N GLU A 65 12.57 -1.86 -5.95
CA GLU A 65 13.46 -1.78 -4.78
C GLU A 65 12.81 -2.41 -3.54
N LEU A 66 11.53 -2.17 -3.33
CA LEU A 66 10.74 -2.78 -2.26
C LEU A 66 10.70 -4.30 -2.42
N LYS A 67 10.38 -4.80 -3.62
CA LYS A 67 10.37 -6.25 -3.89
C LYS A 67 11.74 -6.88 -3.66
N LYS A 68 12.82 -6.24 -4.13
CA LYS A 68 14.18 -6.73 -3.90
C LYS A 68 14.55 -6.75 -2.42
N MET A 69 14.09 -5.77 -1.65
CA MET A 69 14.29 -5.71 -0.21
C MET A 69 13.56 -6.86 0.51
N GLU A 70 12.32 -7.15 0.12
CA GLU A 70 11.54 -8.26 0.65
C GLU A 70 12.19 -9.62 0.34
N GLU A 71 12.63 -9.83 -0.90
CA GLU A 71 13.34 -11.04 -1.31
C GLU A 71 14.66 -11.23 -0.53
N ALA A 72 15.44 -10.15 -0.36
CA ALA A 72 16.68 -10.20 0.42
C ALA A 72 16.42 -10.49 1.90
N ALA A 73 15.36 -9.91 2.48
CA ALA A 73 14.97 -10.17 3.86
C ALA A 73 14.53 -11.64 4.04
N MET A 74 13.71 -12.18 3.14
CA MET A 74 13.30 -13.59 3.20
C MET A 74 14.47 -14.55 2.98
N ALA A 75 15.40 -14.23 2.07
CA ALA A 75 16.59 -15.03 1.85
C ALA A 75 17.52 -15.03 3.07
N ALA A 76 17.72 -13.88 3.72
CA ALA A 76 18.49 -13.77 4.95
C ALA A 76 17.84 -14.57 6.09
N TYR A 77 16.51 -14.51 6.21
CA TYR A 77 15.76 -15.32 7.18
C TYR A 77 15.91 -16.82 6.94
N ALA A 78 15.81 -17.28 5.69
CA ALA A 78 16.03 -18.68 5.32
C ALA A 78 17.48 -19.13 5.61
N GLN A 79 18.46 -18.26 5.38
CA GLN A 79 19.85 -18.53 5.76
C GLN A 79 20.02 -18.60 7.28
N ASP A 80 19.37 -17.74 8.04
CA ASP A 80 19.42 -17.77 9.50
C ASP A 80 18.79 -19.05 10.06
N ILE A 81 17.64 -19.49 9.56
CA ILE A 81 17.05 -20.79 9.94
C ILE A 81 18.00 -21.95 9.64
N SER A 82 18.55 -21.99 8.42
CA SER A 82 19.43 -23.11 8.02
C SER A 82 20.76 -23.11 8.80
N ARG A 83 21.30 -21.94 9.14
CA ARG A 83 22.49 -21.81 10.00
C ARG A 83 22.18 -22.14 11.46
N ASN A 84 21.09 -21.61 12.01
CA ASN A 84 20.73 -21.78 13.42
C ASN A 84 20.30 -23.21 13.79
N ALA A 85 19.83 -24.02 12.84
CA ALA A 85 19.62 -25.45 13.07
C ALA A 85 20.92 -26.19 13.47
N ASP A 86 22.08 -25.71 13.02
CA ASP A 86 23.40 -26.31 13.28
C ASP A 86 24.34 -25.43 14.11
N MET A 87 23.90 -24.28 14.63
CA MET A 87 24.78 -23.42 15.45
C MET A 87 25.21 -24.10 16.76
N THR A 88 24.32 -24.88 17.39
CA THR A 88 24.66 -25.64 18.61
C THR A 88 25.68 -26.73 18.33
N SER A 89 25.50 -27.50 17.25
CA SER A 89 26.44 -28.55 16.84
C SER A 89 27.79 -27.94 16.40
N GLN A 90 27.78 -26.82 15.68
CA GLN A 90 29.01 -26.10 15.28
C GLN A 90 29.76 -25.51 16.47
N ASN A 91 29.07 -24.94 17.46
CA ASN A 91 29.69 -24.43 18.69
C ASN A 91 30.30 -25.57 19.51
N ILE A 92 29.61 -26.72 19.62
CA ILE A 92 30.13 -27.92 20.29
C ILE A 92 31.35 -28.48 19.53
N ASN A 93 31.29 -28.57 18.20
CA ASN A 93 32.42 -29.02 17.39
C ASN A 93 33.63 -28.09 17.49
N ARG A 94 33.39 -26.78 17.60
CA ARG A 94 34.43 -25.78 17.80
C ARG A 94 35.08 -25.90 19.17
N THR A 95 34.30 -26.04 20.25
CA THR A 95 34.86 -26.23 21.59
C THR A 95 35.60 -27.56 21.72
N LEU A 96 35.12 -28.64 21.10
CA LEU A 96 35.80 -29.94 21.06
C LEU A 96 37.14 -29.87 20.31
N LYS A 97 37.19 -29.12 19.21
CA LYS A 97 38.40 -28.88 18.43
C LYS A 97 39.41 -28.00 19.17
N GLU A 98 38.95 -26.97 19.88
CA GLU A 98 39.77 -26.11 20.76
C GLU A 98 40.30 -26.88 21.99
N ALA A 99 39.55 -27.87 22.48
CA ALA A 99 39.97 -28.78 23.55
C ALA A 99 40.90 -29.92 23.09
N GLY A 100 41.25 -30.00 21.80
CA GLY A 100 42.22 -30.96 21.26
C GLY A 100 41.72 -32.41 21.16
N VAL A 101 40.41 -32.65 21.17
CA VAL A 101 39.83 -33.99 21.02
C VAL A 101 39.68 -34.30 19.53
N GLN A 102 40.46 -35.25 19.02
CA GLN A 102 40.39 -35.72 17.63
C GLN A 102 39.47 -36.94 17.56
N LEU A 103 38.43 -36.88 16.71
CA LEU A 103 37.51 -37.99 16.44
C LEU A 103 37.99 -38.73 15.19
N ASP A 104 38.60 -39.88 15.40
CA ASP A 104 39.10 -40.76 14.35
C ASP A 104 38.03 -41.82 14.01
N GLY A 105 37.63 -41.89 12.74
CA GLY A 105 37.30 -43.16 12.09
C GLY A 105 35.88 -43.74 12.21
N ALA A 106 35.19 -43.72 11.07
CA ALA A 106 34.43 -44.84 10.47
C ALA A 106 33.44 -45.64 11.35
N GLY A 107 32.15 -45.44 11.05
CA GLY A 107 31.08 -46.39 11.35
C GLY A 107 30.03 -46.37 10.25
N ALA A 108 30.28 -47.10 9.16
CA ALA A 108 29.23 -47.47 8.21
C ALA A 108 28.13 -48.22 8.98
N SER A 109 26.94 -47.63 9.07
CA SER A 109 25.72 -48.34 9.45
C SER A 109 24.79 -48.33 8.25
N THR A 110 24.86 -49.42 7.49
CA THR A 110 23.85 -49.82 6.53
C THR A 110 22.53 -50.05 7.29
N SER A 111 21.67 -49.04 7.38
CA SER A 111 20.28 -49.29 7.77
C SER A 111 19.54 -49.82 6.55
N ARG A 112 19.43 -51.16 6.55
CA ARG A 112 18.48 -51.98 5.83
C ARG A 112 17.16 -51.23 5.59
N ALA A 113 16.76 -51.18 4.32
CA ALA A 113 15.42 -50.78 3.93
C ALA A 113 14.40 -51.73 4.59
N GLU A 114 13.59 -51.19 5.48
CA GLU A 114 12.32 -51.79 5.89
C GLU A 114 11.21 -50.86 5.38
N GLU A 115 10.41 -51.40 4.47
CA GLU A 115 9.14 -50.82 4.06
C GLU A 115 8.21 -50.71 5.28
N VAL A 116 7.65 -49.53 5.49
CA VAL A 116 6.52 -49.33 6.39
C VAL A 116 5.41 -48.66 5.57
N PRO A 117 4.17 -49.19 5.59
CA PRO A 117 3.14 -48.89 4.61
C PRO A 117 2.57 -47.48 4.77
N ALA A 118 1.90 -47.07 3.69
CA ALA A 118 1.32 -45.77 3.47
C ALA A 118 0.34 -45.29 4.56
N VAL A 119 0.22 -43.95 4.59
CA VAL A 119 -0.79 -43.09 5.22
C VAL A 119 -0.44 -42.60 6.63
N VAL A 120 0.38 -41.55 6.69
CA VAL A 120 0.30 -40.54 7.77
C VAL A 120 0.19 -39.17 7.13
N GLU A 121 -0.98 -38.57 7.31
CA GLU A 121 -1.37 -37.23 6.89
C GLU A 121 -0.34 -36.19 7.34
N ARG A 122 0.16 -35.39 6.39
CA ARG A 122 1.15 -34.33 6.65
C ARG A 122 0.52 -33.26 7.54
N ARG A 123 0.71 -33.35 8.85
CA ARG A 123 0.47 -32.22 9.76
C ARG A 123 1.47 -31.13 9.44
N LYS A 124 0.99 -29.92 9.19
CA LYS A 124 1.83 -28.74 8.98
C LYS A 124 2.75 -28.57 10.20
N PRO A 125 4.05 -28.26 10.03
CA PRO A 125 4.94 -28.01 11.14
C PRO A 125 4.38 -26.85 11.97
N VAL A 126 4.07 -27.12 13.23
CA VAL A 126 3.66 -26.11 14.20
C VAL A 126 4.93 -25.50 14.76
N ASP A 127 5.08 -24.19 14.62
CA ASP A 127 6.24 -23.45 15.09
C ASP A 127 6.40 -23.62 16.63
N PRO A 128 7.52 -24.18 17.13
CA PRO A 128 7.70 -24.51 18.55
C PRO A 128 7.72 -23.30 19.50
N LEU A 129 7.75 -22.08 18.97
CA LEU A 129 7.78 -20.83 19.75
C LEU A 129 6.40 -20.18 19.93
N LEU A 130 5.33 -20.69 19.29
CA LEU A 130 3.99 -20.18 19.56
C LEU A 130 3.45 -20.72 20.89
N PRO A 131 2.91 -19.86 21.78
CA PRO A 131 2.19 -20.33 22.95
C PRO A 131 1.00 -21.21 22.52
N PRO A 132 0.60 -22.22 23.33
CA PRO A 132 -0.58 -23.03 23.03
C PRO A 132 -1.80 -22.13 22.85
N ILE A 133 -2.33 -22.08 21.64
CA ILE A 133 -3.51 -21.26 21.33
C ILE A 133 -4.73 -21.97 21.93
N ASP A 134 -5.50 -21.26 22.74
CA ASP A 134 -6.71 -21.80 23.34
C ASP A 134 -7.72 -22.18 22.24
N PRO A 135 -8.50 -23.28 22.40
CA PRO A 135 -9.46 -23.74 21.38
C PRO A 135 -10.48 -22.67 20.95
N GLN A 136 -10.79 -21.72 21.83
CA GLN A 136 -11.68 -20.59 21.53
C GLN A 136 -11.01 -19.55 20.62
N GLU A 137 -9.72 -19.27 20.82
CA GLU A 137 -8.94 -18.40 19.93
C GLU A 137 -8.77 -19.03 18.55
N LEU A 138 -8.55 -20.35 18.48
CA LEU A 138 -8.45 -21.06 17.21
C LEU A 138 -9.73 -20.92 16.37
N ALA A 139 -10.89 -21.06 17.02
CA ALA A 139 -12.19 -20.88 16.40
C ALA A 139 -12.41 -19.43 15.93
N PHE A 140 -11.97 -18.45 16.72
CA PHE A 140 -12.04 -17.04 16.34
C PHE A 140 -11.15 -16.71 15.13
N ILE A 141 -9.93 -17.24 15.09
CA ILE A 141 -8.98 -17.07 13.98
C ILE A 141 -9.52 -17.75 12.71
N GLN A 142 -10.11 -18.94 12.82
CA GLN A 142 -10.73 -19.62 11.68
C GLN A 142 -11.97 -18.89 11.18
N ALA A 143 -12.80 -18.35 12.06
CA ALA A 143 -13.95 -17.52 11.70
C ALA A 143 -13.50 -16.22 10.98
N GLN A 144 -12.45 -15.55 11.47
CA GLN A 144 -11.88 -14.38 10.80
C GLN A 144 -11.29 -14.73 9.43
N LYS A 145 -10.55 -15.84 9.31
CA LYS A 145 -10.00 -16.30 8.02
C LYS A 145 -11.09 -16.67 7.02
N ALA A 146 -12.16 -17.33 7.46
CA ALA A 146 -13.30 -17.64 6.61
C ALA A 146 -14.04 -16.37 6.15
N ALA A 147 -14.19 -15.37 7.04
CA ALA A 147 -14.74 -14.06 6.70
C ALA A 147 -13.83 -13.25 5.76
N ALA A 148 -12.51 -13.40 5.87
CA ALA A 148 -11.53 -12.77 4.98
C ALA A 148 -11.47 -13.45 3.60
N ALA A 149 -11.61 -14.78 3.53
CA ALA A 149 -11.65 -15.53 2.27
C ALA A 149 -12.89 -15.22 1.41
N GLN A 150 -13.97 -14.73 2.02
CA GLN A 150 -15.16 -14.25 1.30
C GLN A 150 -15.04 -12.79 0.81
N LYS A 151 -13.93 -12.09 1.11
CA LYS A 151 -13.72 -10.68 0.75
C LYS A 151 -12.75 -10.45 -0.41
N ASP A 152 -12.33 -11.49 -1.14
CA ASP A 152 -11.42 -11.32 -2.28
C ASP A 152 -12.11 -11.55 -3.62
N SER A 153 -12.86 -10.54 -4.04
CA SER A 153 -13.17 -10.28 -5.44
C SER A 153 -13.15 -8.77 -5.73
N ASP A 154 -12.24 -8.03 -5.08
CA ASP A 154 -12.01 -6.63 -5.41
C ASP A 154 -10.88 -6.57 -6.45
N VAL A 155 -11.26 -6.83 -7.70
CA VAL A 155 -10.71 -6.01 -8.79
C VAL A 155 -10.96 -4.58 -8.36
N ILE A 156 -9.90 -3.80 -8.15
CA ILE A 156 -10.01 -2.37 -7.87
C ILE A 156 -10.44 -1.70 -9.17
N GLU A 157 -11.71 -1.85 -9.52
CA GLU A 157 -12.42 -0.91 -10.37
C GLU A 157 -12.61 0.37 -9.55
N PRO A 158 -12.34 1.56 -10.12
CA PRO A 158 -12.66 2.79 -9.43
C PRO A 158 -14.18 2.85 -9.25
N LYS A 159 -14.66 2.57 -8.04
CA LYS A 159 -16.05 2.81 -7.63
C LYS A 159 -16.36 4.27 -7.92
N ASP A 160 -17.21 4.51 -8.91
CA ASP A 160 -17.67 5.83 -9.36
C ASP A 160 -18.05 6.70 -8.16
N PRO A 161 -17.26 7.74 -7.83
CA PRO A 161 -17.59 8.63 -6.73
C PRO A 161 -18.54 9.70 -7.27
N THR A 162 -19.83 9.40 -7.51
CA THR A 162 -20.85 10.43 -7.91
C THR A 162 -22.28 9.89 -8.06
N LEU A 163 -22.77 9.04 -7.15
CA LEU A 163 -24.18 8.56 -7.22
C LEU A 163 -25.06 8.95 -6.05
N TRP A 164 -24.47 9.44 -4.96
CA TRP A 164 -25.19 9.95 -3.81
C TRP A 164 -25.15 11.47 -3.86
N CYS A 165 -26.31 12.09 -3.89
CA CYS A 165 -26.47 13.54 -3.78
C CYS A 165 -26.92 13.89 -2.38
N GLU A 166 -26.32 14.93 -1.81
CA GLU A 166 -26.78 15.56 -0.58
C GLU A 166 -27.39 16.94 -0.88
N ALA A 167 -28.50 17.27 -0.23
CA ALA A 167 -29.02 18.64 -0.17
C ALA A 167 -29.32 19.03 1.26
N GLN A 168 -29.05 20.29 1.58
CA GLN A 168 -29.46 20.91 2.83
C GLN A 168 -30.64 21.84 2.55
N THR A 169 -31.72 21.64 3.29
CA THR A 169 -32.82 22.60 3.32
C THR A 169 -32.44 23.81 4.17
N PRO A 170 -33.06 24.99 3.94
CA PRO A 170 -32.80 26.19 4.74
C PRO A 170 -33.14 26.02 6.23
N GLU A 171 -33.88 24.96 6.59
CA GLU A 171 -34.20 24.58 7.98
C GLU A 171 -33.15 23.65 8.62
N GLY A 172 -32.06 23.33 7.91
CA GLY A 172 -30.93 22.57 8.45
C GLY A 172 -31.03 21.06 8.35
N TYR A 173 -32.04 20.52 7.65
CA TYR A 173 -32.14 19.08 7.40
C TYR A 173 -31.35 18.69 6.14
N THR A 174 -30.47 17.70 6.30
CA THR A 174 -29.71 17.09 5.20
C THR A 174 -30.44 15.88 4.65
N TYR A 175 -30.68 15.87 3.35
CA TYR A 175 -31.30 14.77 2.62
C TYR A 175 -30.28 14.11 1.70
N TYR A 176 -30.31 12.78 1.65
CA TYR A 176 -29.47 11.97 0.77
C TYR A 176 -30.36 11.21 -0.22
N TRP A 177 -30.06 11.27 -1.52
CA TRP A 177 -30.73 10.43 -2.51
C TRP A 177 -29.74 9.84 -3.52
N ASN A 178 -30.08 8.66 -4.03
CA ASN A 178 -29.30 7.98 -5.05
C ASN A 178 -29.92 8.25 -6.44
N VAL A 179 -29.11 8.72 -7.39
CA VAL A 179 -29.61 9.08 -8.73
C VAL A 179 -29.87 7.84 -9.62
N LYS A 180 -29.37 6.65 -9.25
CA LYS A 180 -29.58 5.40 -10.01
C LYS A 180 -30.96 4.77 -9.83
N THR A 181 -31.66 5.06 -8.73
CA THR A 181 -32.94 4.39 -8.40
C THR A 181 -34.18 5.11 -8.93
N ASN A 182 -34.04 6.29 -9.54
CA ASN A 182 -35.17 7.10 -10.01
C ASN A 182 -35.40 6.98 -11.54
N GLY A 183 -35.15 5.80 -12.10
CA GLY A 183 -35.30 5.52 -13.54
C GLY A 183 -36.22 4.33 -13.81
N GLU A 184 -37.50 4.48 -13.46
CA GLU A 184 -38.65 3.84 -14.13
C GLU A 184 -39.77 4.88 -14.28
#